data_AF-A0A3B3ZZU5-F1
#
_entry.id   AF-A0A3B3ZZU5-F1
#
_cell.length_a   1.000
_cell.length_b   1.000
_cell.length_c   1.000
_cell.angle_alpha   90.00
_cell.angle_beta   90.00
_cell.angle_gamma   90.00
#
_symmetry.space_group_name_H-M   'P 1'
#
loop_
_entity.id
_entity.type
_entity.pdbx_description
1 polymer ?
#
loop_
_entity_poly.entity_id
_entity_poly.type
_entity_poly.pdbx_seq_one_letter_code
_entity_poly.pdbx_strand_id
1 'polypeptide(L)'
;MSCRKAAVVNMSSIIGSIENIQAIQKYLTAVPYRISKAALNMLNVCAAFEFQKEEILFTVLHPGWVRTAMGTAYAPIDREESIQGVLQVINSMSEKHHGLLTDYKGQTINW
;
A
#
# COMPACT_ATOMS: atom_id res chain seq x y z
N MET A 1 -2.14 -12.12 13.32
CA MET A 1 -1.55 -13.13 12.40
C MET A 1 -1.28 -14.45 13.14
N SER A 2 -1.68 -15.58 12.57
CA SER A 2 -1.25 -16.91 13.06
C SER A 2 0.21 -17.14 12.66
N CYS A 3 1.06 -17.66 13.56
CA CYS A 3 2.46 -17.99 13.28
C CYS A 3 2.65 -19.08 12.20
N ARG A 4 1.55 -19.56 11.60
CA ARG A 4 1.52 -20.59 10.55
C ARG A 4 1.35 -20.04 9.12
N LYS A 5 1.08 -18.74 8.94
CA LYS A 5 0.86 -18.13 7.62
C LYS A 5 1.92 -17.07 7.31
N ALA A 6 2.47 -17.10 6.10
CA ALA A 6 3.46 -16.14 5.63
C ALA A 6 2.78 -14.98 4.87
N ALA A 7 3.37 -13.79 4.94
CA ALA A 7 2.88 -12.63 4.22
C ALA A 7 4.04 -11.76 3.72
N VAL A 8 3.84 -11.16 2.55
CA VAL A 8 4.69 -10.12 1.96
C VAL A 8 3.85 -8.86 1.85
N VAL A 9 4.28 -7.83 2.58
CA VAL A 9 3.61 -6.53 2.62
C VAL A 9 4.51 -5.49 1.97
N ASN A 10 4.11 -5.02 0.81
CA ASN A 10 4.85 -4.03 0.04
C ASN A 10 4.37 -2.62 0.37
N MET A 11 5.29 -1.73 0.76
CA MET A 11 4.94 -0.32 1.02
C MET A 11 4.79 0.45 -0.30
N SER A 12 3.54 0.63 -0.74
CA SER A 12 3.17 1.34 -1.97
C SER A 12 2.69 2.76 -1.67
N SER A 13 1.91 3.36 -2.58
CA SER A 13 1.32 4.69 -2.42
C SER A 13 0.04 4.80 -3.23
N ILE A 14 -0.91 5.60 -2.73
CA ILE A 14 -2.10 6.02 -3.49
C ILE A 14 -1.73 6.66 -4.83
N ILE A 15 -0.55 7.29 -4.95
CA ILE A 15 -0.14 7.91 -6.21
C ILE A 15 0.30 6.91 -7.27
N GLY A 16 0.52 5.65 -6.91
CA GLY A 16 0.64 4.54 -7.83
C GLY A 16 -0.70 4.01 -8.37
N SER A 17 -1.83 4.54 -7.88
CA SER A 17 -3.15 4.23 -8.42
C SER A 17 -3.38 4.96 -9.75
N ILE A 18 -3.63 4.19 -10.80
CA ILE A 18 -3.94 4.60 -12.16
C ILE A 18 -5.35 5.21 -12.23
N GLU A 19 -6.35 4.60 -11.59
CA GLU A 19 -7.72 5.11 -11.51
C GLU A 19 -7.77 6.47 -10.80
N ASN A 20 -6.92 6.69 -9.79
CA ASN A 20 -6.87 7.95 -9.06
C ASN A 20 -5.96 9.02 -9.70
N ILE A 21 -5.39 8.79 -10.89
CA ILE A 21 -4.43 9.72 -11.49
C ILE A 21 -4.99 11.13 -11.67
N GLN A 22 -6.25 11.25 -12.11
CA GLN A 22 -6.89 12.55 -12.37
C GLN A 22 -7.07 13.38 -11.10
N ALA A 23 -7.38 12.73 -9.98
CA ALA A 23 -7.52 13.40 -8.68
C ALA A 23 -6.15 13.86 -8.14
N ILE A 24 -5.13 13.03 -8.31
CA ILE A 24 -3.80 13.24 -7.70
C ILE A 24 -2.93 14.21 -8.52
N GLN A 25 -3.00 14.15 -9.85
CA GLN A 25 -2.17 14.95 -10.76
C GLN A 25 -2.37 16.46 -10.55
N LYS A 26 -3.54 16.88 -10.04
CA LYS A 26 -3.83 18.28 -9.71
C LYS A 26 -2.96 18.84 -8.57
N TYR A 27 -2.47 17.96 -7.69
CA TYR A 27 -1.78 18.36 -6.46
C TYR A 27 -0.28 18.01 -6.47
N LEU A 28 0.12 17.00 -7.24
CA LEU A 28 1.51 16.52 -7.24
C LEU A 28 1.94 15.94 -8.58
N THR A 29 2.99 16.52 -9.17
CA THR A 29 3.69 15.97 -10.34
C THR A 29 4.91 15.18 -9.87
N ALA A 30 4.79 13.86 -9.86
CA ALA A 30 5.86 12.94 -9.45
C ALA A 30 5.89 11.68 -10.34
N VAL A 31 6.02 11.87 -11.66
CA VAL A 31 5.85 10.81 -12.66
C VAL A 31 6.75 9.59 -12.42
N PRO A 32 8.08 9.71 -12.18
CA PRO A 32 8.93 8.53 -11.97
C PRO A 32 8.54 7.74 -10.71
N TYR A 33 8.23 8.45 -9.62
CA TYR A 33 7.78 7.80 -8.38
C TYR A 33 6.43 7.10 -8.58
N ARG A 34 5.48 7.75 -9.25
CA ARG A 34 4.17 7.17 -9.60
C ARG A 34 4.34 5.87 -10.39
N ILE A 35 5.14 5.89 -11.45
CA ILE A 35 5.43 4.70 -12.27
C ILE A 35 6.05 3.59 -11.41
N SER A 36 7.00 3.92 -10.54
CA SER A 36 7.61 2.92 -9.65
C SER A 36 6.61 2.24 -8.71
N LYS A 37 5.62 3.00 -8.18
CA LYS A 37 4.59 2.48 -7.29
C LYS A 37 3.51 1.71 -8.06
N ALA A 38 3.15 2.13 -9.27
CA ALA A 38 2.28 1.37 -10.16
C ALA A 38 2.94 0.03 -10.58
N ALA A 39 4.24 0.03 -10.87
CA ALA A 39 5.00 -1.19 -11.16
C ALA A 39 5.07 -2.12 -9.94
N LEU A 40 5.25 -1.58 -8.73
CA LEU A 40 5.21 -2.36 -7.48
C LEU A 40 3.82 -2.97 -7.24
N ASN A 41 2.74 -2.24 -7.56
CA ASN A 41 1.38 -2.77 -7.49
C ASN A 41 1.20 -3.96 -8.44
N MET A 42 1.67 -3.84 -9.69
CA MET A 42 1.63 -4.94 -10.67
C MET A 42 2.45 -6.15 -10.19
N LEU A 43 3.68 -5.94 -9.71
CA LEU A 43 4.51 -6.99 -9.14
C LEU A 43 3.78 -7.74 -8.02
N ASN A 44 3.10 -7.01 -7.14
CA ASN A 44 2.33 -7.59 -6.05
C ASN A 44 1.18 -8.47 -6.56
N VAL A 45 0.43 -8.02 -7.57
CA VAL A 45 -0.67 -8.79 -8.17
C VAL A 45 -0.15 -10.06 -8.84
N CYS A 46 0.96 -9.98 -9.58
CA CYS A 46 1.60 -11.16 -10.18
C CYS A 46 2.05 -12.16 -9.10
N ALA A 47 2.71 -11.69 -8.05
CA ALA A 47 3.18 -12.56 -6.97
C ALA A 47 2.02 -13.17 -6.17
N ALA A 48 0.95 -12.41 -5.93
CA ALA A 48 -0.28 -12.92 -5.33
C ALA A 48 -0.83 -14.12 -6.12
N PHE A 49 -0.95 -13.97 -7.44
CA PHE A 49 -1.42 -15.06 -8.31
C PHE A 49 -0.47 -16.26 -8.33
N GLU A 50 0.85 -16.02 -8.47
CA GLU A 50 1.86 -17.08 -8.56
C GLU A 50 1.92 -17.93 -7.29
N PHE A 51 1.90 -17.29 -6.11
CA PHE A 51 2.10 -17.95 -4.82
C PHE A 51 0.79 -18.29 -4.08
N GLN A 52 -0.33 -18.31 -4.80
CA GLN A 52 -1.65 -18.55 -4.20
C GLN A 52 -1.75 -19.95 -3.57
N LYS A 53 -1.11 -20.96 -4.18
CA LYS A 53 -1.16 -22.36 -3.70
C LYS A 53 -0.36 -22.59 -2.43
N GLU A 54 0.66 -21.78 -2.21
CA GLU A 54 1.54 -21.77 -1.05
C GLU A 54 0.92 -21.02 0.14
N GLU A 55 -0.29 -20.47 -0.03
CA GLU A 55 -0.99 -19.67 0.98
C GLU A 55 -0.15 -18.50 1.52
N ILE A 56 0.68 -17.89 0.66
CA ILE A 56 1.45 -16.70 1.00
C ILE A 56 0.60 -15.47 0.67
N LEU A 57 0.32 -14.64 1.68
CA LEU A 57 -0.42 -13.41 1.48
C LEU A 57 0.46 -12.34 0.83
N PHE A 58 0.11 -11.86 -0.36
CA PHE A 58 0.75 -10.69 -0.99
C PHE A 58 -0.19 -9.50 -0.98
N THR A 59 0.26 -8.35 -0.50
CA THR A 59 -0.56 -7.13 -0.41
C THR A 59 0.31 -5.88 -0.46
N VAL A 60 -0.27 -4.79 -0.96
CA VAL A 60 0.36 -3.47 -1.00
C VAL A 60 -0.35 -2.51 -0.06
N LEU A 61 0.42 -1.68 0.64
CA LEU A 61 -0.06 -0.75 1.67
C LEU A 61 0.35 0.69 1.35
N HIS A 62 -0.60 1.62 1.41
CA HIS A 62 -0.35 3.05 1.40
C HIS A 62 -0.28 3.58 2.84
N PRO A 63 0.86 4.11 3.30
CA PRO A 63 1.02 4.53 4.70
C PRO A 63 0.35 5.87 5.02
N GLY A 64 -0.39 6.46 4.09
CA GLY A 64 -0.79 7.86 4.13
C GLY A 64 0.30 8.80 3.60
N TRP A 65 0.02 10.11 3.62
CA TRP A 65 1.03 11.14 3.39
C TRP A 65 1.60 11.56 4.74
N VAL A 66 2.85 11.14 5.03
CA VAL A 66 3.43 11.14 6.38
C VAL A 66 4.53 12.18 6.54
N ARG A 67 4.57 12.90 7.68
CA ARG A 67 5.62 13.87 8.04
C ARG A 67 7.00 13.22 8.16
N THR A 68 7.69 13.14 7.03
CA THR A 68 9.01 12.54 6.83
C THR A 68 9.82 13.42 5.88
N ALA A 69 11.10 13.10 5.66
CA ALA A 69 11.89 13.81 4.64
C ALA A 69 11.24 13.72 3.24
N MET A 70 10.65 12.57 2.89
CA MET A 70 9.95 12.36 1.62
C MET A 70 8.57 13.02 1.58
N GLY A 71 7.82 12.99 2.69
CA GLY A 71 6.47 13.56 2.76
C GLY A 71 6.44 15.05 3.10
N THR A 72 7.56 15.66 3.49
CA THR A 72 7.66 17.08 3.89
C THR A 72 6.85 17.42 5.16
N ALA A 73 6.95 18.66 5.63
CA ALA A 73 6.21 19.16 6.79
C ALA A 73 4.71 19.36 6.53
N TYR A 74 4.28 19.41 5.26
CA TYR A 74 2.87 19.62 4.87
C TYR A 74 2.01 18.35 4.96
N ALA A 75 2.64 17.21 5.21
CA ALA A 75 1.95 15.94 5.35
C ALA A 75 0.95 15.96 6.54
N PRO A 76 -0.29 15.47 6.34
CA PRO A 76 -1.36 15.58 7.33
C PRO A 76 -1.13 14.72 8.58
N ILE A 77 -0.43 13.60 8.48
CA ILE A 77 -0.23 12.67 9.61
C ILE A 77 1.25 12.56 10.00
N ASP A 78 1.53 12.24 11.26
CA ASP A 78 2.88 11.92 11.73
C ASP A 78 3.21 10.43 11.58
N ARG A 79 4.43 10.09 11.98
CA ARG A 79 5.00 8.75 11.83
C ARG A 79 4.28 7.78 12.75
N GLU A 80 3.92 8.24 13.94
CA GLU A 80 3.25 7.50 14.99
C GLU A 80 1.84 7.09 14.54
N GLU A 81 1.04 8.02 14.04
CA GLU A 81 -0.30 7.73 13.47
C GLU A 81 -0.21 6.76 12.29
N SER A 82 0.74 6.99 11.37
CA SER A 82 0.94 6.15 10.19
C SER A 82 1.33 4.72 10.57
N ILE A 83 2.36 4.53 11.41
CA ILE A 83 2.85 3.19 11.74
C ILE A 83 1.86 2.43 12.63
N GLN A 84 1.14 3.12 13.52
CA GLN A 84 0.12 2.48 14.34
C GLN A 84 -1.02 1.95 13.46
N GLY A 85 -1.49 2.74 12.49
CA GLY A 85 -2.50 2.30 11.52
C GLY A 85 -2.01 1.14 10.65
N VAL A 86 -0.81 1.25 10.08
CA VAL A 86 -0.19 0.17 9.29
C VAL A 86 -0.09 -1.13 10.07
N LEU A 87 0.37 -1.09 11.33
CA LEU A 87 0.48 -2.28 12.18
C LEU A 87 -0.90 -2.87 12.54
N GLN A 88 -1.92 -2.04 12.76
CA GLN A 88 -3.29 -2.49 12.97
C GLN A 88 -3.84 -3.21 11.74
N VAL A 89 -3.66 -2.63 10.55
CA VAL A 89 -4.07 -3.25 9.28
C VAL A 89 -3.35 -4.59 9.10
N ILE A 90 -2.02 -4.63 9.22
CA ILE A 90 -1.23 -5.88 9.12
C ILE A 90 -1.72 -6.93 10.11
N ASN A 91 -2.04 -6.54 11.35
CA ASN A 91 -2.52 -7.51 12.35
C ASN A 91 -3.92 -8.07 12.01
N SER A 92 -4.74 -7.28 11.32
CA SER A 92 -6.10 -7.66 10.87
C SER A 92 -6.16 -8.37 9.52
N MET A 93 -5.04 -8.44 8.80
CA MET A 93 -4.98 -9.01 7.45
C MET A 93 -5.36 -10.50 7.42
N SER A 94 -5.96 -10.87 6.29
CA SER A 94 -6.44 -12.22 5.96
C SER A 94 -6.46 -12.36 4.44
N GLU A 95 -6.83 -13.54 3.94
CA GLU A 95 -6.95 -13.81 2.49
C GLU A 95 -7.80 -12.77 1.73
N LYS A 96 -8.72 -12.08 2.42
CA LYS A 96 -9.52 -10.98 1.83
C LYS A 96 -8.68 -9.80 1.34
N HIS A 97 -7.43 -9.69 1.80
CA HIS A 97 -6.51 -8.61 1.45
C HIS A 97 -5.51 -9.05 0.37
N HIS A 98 -5.59 -10.32 -0.06
CA HIS A 98 -4.68 -10.89 -1.04
C HIS A 98 -4.83 -10.17 -2.37
N GLY A 99 -3.71 -9.67 -2.88
CA GLY A 99 -3.65 -8.85 -4.08
C GLY A 99 -4.19 -7.43 -3.92
N LEU A 100 -4.69 -6.98 -2.77
CA LEU A 100 -5.30 -5.64 -2.64
C LEU A 100 -4.30 -4.54 -2.30
N LEU A 101 -4.66 -3.31 -2.70
CA LEU A 101 -4.09 -2.06 -2.19
C LEU A 101 -4.97 -1.50 -1.08
N THR A 102 -4.40 -1.34 0.10
CA THR A 102 -5.09 -0.76 1.27
C THR A 102 -4.34 0.42 1.83
N ASP A 103 -5.02 1.34 2.50
CA ASP A 103 -4.38 2.43 3.25
C ASP A 103 -4.12 2.04 4.72
N TYR A 104 -3.41 2.91 5.45
CA TYR A 104 -3.14 2.75 6.88
C TYR A 104 -4.39 2.74 7.77
N LYS A 105 -5.58 3.06 7.23
CA LYS A 105 -6.89 2.95 7.91
C LYS A 105 -7.63 1.67 7.54
N GLY A 106 -7.07 0.82 6.69
CA GLY A 106 -7.68 -0.42 6.19
C GLY A 106 -8.67 -0.21 5.05
N GLN A 107 -8.74 0.98 4.45
CA GLN A 107 -9.61 1.24 3.30
C GLN A 107 -8.95 0.72 2.03
N THR A 108 -9.72 0.02 1.20
CA THR A 108 -9.24 -0.41 -0.12
C THR A 108 -9.14 0.78 -1.04
N ILE A 109 -8.02 0.90 -1.75
CA ILE A 109 -7.78 1.88 -2.79
C ILE A 109 -7.86 1.15 -4.13
N ASN A 110 -8.61 1.72 -5.07
CA ASN A 110 -8.63 1.24 -6.44
C ASN A 110 -7.24 1.34 -7.11
N TRP A 111 -7.06 0.62 -8.21
CA TRP A 111 -5.77 0.50 -8.87
C TRP A 111 -5.28 1.72 -9.56
#